data_AF-A0A4R4LFE4-F1
#
_entry.id   AF-A0A4R4LFE4-F1
#
_cell.length_a   1.000
_cell.length_b   1.000
_cell.length_c   1.000
_cell.angle_alpha   90.00
_cell.angle_beta   90.00
_cell.angle_gamma   90.00
#
_symmetry.space_group_name_H-M   'P 1'
#
loop_
_entity.id
_entity.type
_entity.pdbx_description
1 polymer ?
#
loop_
_entity_poly.entity_id
_entity_poly.type
_entity_poly.pdbx_seq_one_letter_code
_entity_poly.pdbx_strand_id
1 'polypeptide(L)'
;MTTEPWRLPSRAWQVVFASLVFAAVVAVSSMVYANSVARTSERSLCDLVVRLDDTYRTMPPQTATGRQLAAEIAELRKKLGCPASRALRG
;
A
#
# COMPACT_ATOMS: atom_id res chain seq x y z
N MET A 1 -55.77 18.38 8.59
CA MET A 1 -54.39 17.85 8.46
C MET A 1 -54.46 16.65 7.54
N THR A 2 -54.31 16.87 6.25
CA THR A 2 -54.30 15.81 5.23
C THR A 2 -52.84 15.45 4.95
N THR A 3 -52.43 14.26 5.41
CA THR A 3 -51.14 13.67 5.09
C THR A 3 -51.19 13.11 3.66
N GLU A 4 -50.67 13.87 2.69
CA GLU A 4 -50.52 13.38 1.32
C GLU A 4 -49.46 12.27 1.26
N PRO A 5 -49.76 11.13 0.61
CA PRO A 5 -48.80 10.05 0.43
C PRO A 5 -47.78 10.46 -0.63
N TRP A 6 -46.52 10.62 -0.22
CA TRP A 6 -45.37 10.91 -1.07
C TRP A 6 -45.21 9.84 -2.18
N ARG A 7 -45.87 10.02 -3.32
CA ARG A 7 -45.44 9.41 -4.58
C ARG A 7 -44.24 10.19 -5.09
N LEU A 8 -43.06 9.85 -4.58
CA LEU A 8 -41.81 10.28 -5.23
C LEU A 8 -41.85 9.76 -6.67
N PRO A 9 -41.74 10.63 -7.70
CA PRO A 9 -41.71 10.17 -9.07
C PRO A 9 -40.53 9.19 -9.22
N SER A 10 -40.74 8.07 -9.91
CA SER A 10 -39.74 6.99 -10.06
C SER A 10 -38.35 7.51 -10.47
N ARG A 11 -38.34 8.60 -11.26
CA ARG A 11 -37.12 9.30 -11.70
C ARG A 11 -36.35 9.95 -10.56
N ALA A 12 -37.01 10.52 -9.55
CA ALA A 12 -36.35 11.10 -8.38
C ALA A 12 -35.67 10.02 -7.53
N TRP A 13 -36.34 8.88 -7.35
CA TRP A 13 -35.77 7.73 -6.66
C TRP A 13 -34.54 7.15 -7.38
N GLN A 14 -34.59 7.09 -8.72
CA GLN A 14 -33.45 6.69 -9.54
C GLN A 14 -32.24 7.62 -9.37
N VAL A 15 -32.46 8.93 -9.29
CA VAL A 15 -31.37 9.91 -9.11
C VAL A 15 -30.70 9.75 -7.74
N VAL A 16 -31.50 9.57 -6.67
CA VAL A 16 -30.97 9.33 -5.31
C VAL A 16 -30.16 8.02 -5.26
N PHE A 17 -30.67 6.96 -5.86
CA PHE A 17 -29.92 5.70 -5.93
C PHE A 17 -28.64 5.83 -6.75
N ALA A 18 -28.70 6.51 -7.90
CA ALA A 18 -27.54 6.71 -8.76
C ALA A 18 -26.45 7.54 -8.05
N SER A 19 -26.82 8.59 -7.31
CA SER A 19 -25.84 9.39 -6.56
C SER A 19 -25.22 8.59 -5.41
N LEU A 20 -26.01 7.78 -4.72
CA LEU A 20 -25.53 6.93 -3.63
C LEU A 20 -24.58 5.83 -4.14
N VAL A 21 -24.91 5.18 -5.25
CA VAL A 21 -24.04 4.20 -5.92
C VAL A 21 -22.76 4.87 -6.40
N PHE A 22 -22.85 6.06 -7.01
CA PHE A 22 -21.67 6.80 -7.45
C PHE A 22 -20.74 7.15 -6.28
N ALA A 23 -21.30 7.65 -5.18
CA ALA A 23 -20.52 7.93 -3.97
C ALA A 23 -19.85 6.66 -3.41
N ALA A 24 -20.56 5.53 -3.41
CA ALA A 24 -19.99 4.24 -2.98
C ALA A 24 -18.85 3.79 -3.89
N VAL A 25 -18.98 3.91 -5.20
CA VAL A 25 -17.91 3.57 -6.17
C VAL A 25 -16.67 4.43 -5.96
N VAL A 26 -16.84 5.75 -5.76
CA VAL A 26 -15.72 6.67 -5.49
C VAL A 26 -15.02 6.32 -4.17
N ALA A 27 -15.77 6.01 -3.11
CA ALA A 27 -15.19 5.61 -1.83
C ALA A 27 -14.40 4.29 -1.93
N VAL A 28 -14.98 3.27 -2.57
CA VAL A 28 -14.34 1.95 -2.75
C VAL A 28 -13.10 2.07 -3.63
N SER A 29 -13.17 2.80 -4.74
CA SER A 29 -12.02 3.01 -5.64
C SER A 29 -10.86 3.71 -4.93
N SER A 30 -11.16 4.70 -4.06
CA SER A 30 -10.14 5.37 -3.24
C SER A 30 -9.44 4.42 -2.27
N MET A 31 -10.19 3.54 -1.60
CA MET A 31 -9.62 2.52 -0.71
C MET A 31 -8.77 1.49 -1.47
N VAL A 32 -9.25 1.01 -2.62
CA VAL A 32 -8.51 0.04 -3.44
C VAL A 32 -7.22 0.64 -3.96
N TYR A 33 -7.26 1.90 -4.43
CA TYR A 33 -6.07 2.61 -4.89
C TYR A 33 -5.07 2.78 -3.74
N ALA A 34 -5.50 3.29 -2.59
CA ALA A 34 -4.63 3.45 -1.41
C ALA A 34 -4.00 2.12 -0.98
N ASN A 35 -4.77 1.02 -0.96
CA ASN A 35 -4.28 -0.30 -0.61
C ASN A 35 -3.31 -0.86 -1.66
N SER A 36 -3.57 -0.63 -2.95
CA SER A 36 -2.68 -1.06 -4.04
C SER A 36 -1.35 -0.32 -4.04
N VAL A 37 -1.37 0.99 -3.76
CA VAL A 37 -0.18 1.83 -3.63
C VAL A 37 0.61 1.44 -2.39
N ALA A 38 -0.06 1.15 -1.27
CA ALA A 38 0.60 0.64 -0.06
C ALA A 38 1.37 -0.67 -0.36
N ARG A 39 0.72 -1.67 -0.97
CA ARG A 39 1.38 -2.94 -1.29
C ARG A 39 2.51 -2.81 -2.33
N THR A 40 2.36 -1.89 -3.28
CA THR A 40 3.39 -1.67 -4.31
C THR A 40 4.61 -0.98 -3.72
N SER A 41 4.39 -0.02 -2.82
CA SER A 41 5.46 0.69 -2.09
C SER A 41 6.20 -0.24 -1.13
N GLU A 42 5.49 -1.12 -0.43
CA GLU A 42 6.11 -2.13 0.45
C GLU A 42 7.05 -3.06 -0.32
N ARG A 43 6.65 -3.50 -1.51
CA ARG A 43 7.48 -4.40 -2.34
C ARG A 43 8.75 -3.72 -2.85
N SER A 44 8.65 -2.48 -3.34
CA SER A 44 9.82 -1.75 -3.83
C SER A 44 10.78 -1.39 -2.70
N LEU A 45 10.26 -1.04 -1.53
CA LEU A 45 11.07 -0.82 -0.32
C LEU A 45 11.76 -2.11 0.13
N CYS A 46 11.05 -3.24 0.14
CA CYS A 46 11.68 -4.52 0.46
C CYS A 46 12.78 -4.89 -0.54
N ASP A 47 12.56 -4.74 -1.85
CA ASP A 47 13.60 -5.02 -2.86
C ASP A 47 14.84 -4.13 -2.64
N LEU A 48 14.64 -2.84 -2.34
CA LEU A 48 15.73 -1.90 -2.06
C LEU A 48 16.53 -2.30 -0.81
N VAL A 49 15.85 -2.50 0.33
CA VAL A 49 16.49 -2.87 1.61
C VAL A 49 17.21 -4.20 1.48
N VAL A 50 16.61 -5.15 0.75
CA VAL A 50 17.24 -6.45 0.54
C VAL A 50 18.50 -6.31 -0.31
N ARG A 51 18.47 -5.63 -1.45
CA ARG A 51 19.70 -5.41 -2.24
C ARG A 51 20.79 -4.71 -1.45
N LEU A 52 20.43 -3.74 -0.62
CA LEU A 52 21.40 -2.96 0.14
C LEU A 52 22.07 -3.79 1.23
N ASP A 53 21.32 -4.60 2.00
CA ASP A 53 21.90 -5.51 2.98
C ASP A 53 22.74 -6.62 2.32
N ASP A 54 22.31 -7.16 1.17
CA ASP A 54 23.12 -8.15 0.43
C ASP A 54 24.42 -7.52 -0.11
N THR A 55 24.38 -6.26 -0.53
CA THR A 55 25.57 -5.50 -0.92
C THR A 55 26.53 -5.32 0.26
N TYR A 56 26.02 -4.97 1.45
CA TYR A 56 26.87 -4.85 2.64
C TYR A 56 27.39 -6.19 3.17
N ARG A 57 26.70 -7.29 2.91
CA ARG A 57 27.21 -8.64 3.21
C ARG A 57 28.36 -9.04 2.29
N THR A 58 28.28 -8.68 1.01
CA THR A 58 29.31 -9.02 0.01
C THR A 58 30.49 -8.06 0.04
N MET A 59 30.23 -6.76 0.28
CA MET A 59 31.24 -5.72 0.41
C MET A 59 31.06 -5.01 1.77
N PRO A 60 31.64 -5.56 2.85
CA PRO A 60 31.48 -4.98 4.16
C PRO A 60 32.08 -3.57 4.21
N PRO A 61 31.33 -2.60 4.77
CA PRO A 61 31.79 -1.22 4.83
C PRO A 61 32.96 -1.11 5.82
N GLN A 62 34.02 -0.42 5.39
CA GLN A 62 35.25 -0.25 6.17
C GLN A 62 35.17 0.92 7.16
N THR A 63 34.20 1.81 6.99
CA THR A 63 34.02 2.99 7.84
C THR A 63 33.13 2.68 9.05
N ALA A 64 33.32 3.39 10.16
CA ALA A 64 32.46 3.25 11.35
C ALA A 64 30.99 3.57 11.02
N THR A 65 30.74 4.66 10.29
CA THR A 65 29.42 5.06 9.84
C THR A 65 28.78 4.03 8.91
N GLY A 66 29.54 3.44 7.97
CA GLY A 66 29.00 2.43 7.06
C GLY A 66 28.60 1.14 7.80
N ARG A 67 29.34 0.73 8.84
CA ARG A 67 28.96 -0.41 9.68
C ARG A 67 27.68 -0.16 10.46
N GLN A 68 27.49 1.06 10.95
CA GLN A 68 26.26 1.45 11.63
C GLN A 68 25.06 1.42 10.66
N LEU A 69 25.22 1.99 9.45
CA LEU A 69 24.21 1.91 8.40
C LEU A 69 23.87 0.45 8.05
N ALA A 70 24.86 -0.41 7.85
CA ALA A 70 24.62 -1.82 7.54
C ALA A 70 23.82 -2.53 8.65
N ALA A 71 24.09 -2.22 9.92
CA ALA A 71 23.32 -2.76 11.04
C ALA A 71 21.87 -2.24 11.05
N GLU A 72 21.66 -0.95 10.81
CA GLU A 72 20.32 -0.35 10.72
C GLU A 72 19.51 -0.94 9.56
N ILE A 73 20.14 -1.18 8.40
CA ILE A 73 19.50 -1.79 7.24
C ILE A 73 19.15 -3.26 7.52
N ALA A 74 20.03 -4.00 8.19
CA ALA A 74 19.76 -5.38 8.61
C ALA A 74 18.57 -5.44 9.60
N GLU A 75 18.43 -4.45 10.48
CA GLU A 75 17.29 -4.32 11.38
C GLU A 75 16.01 -3.92 10.63
N LEU A 76 16.10 -2.99 9.68
CA LEU A 76 14.98 -2.54 8.85
C LEU A 76 14.40 -3.70 8.02
N ARG A 77 15.27 -4.57 7.48
CA ARG A 77 14.89 -5.81 6.79
C ARG A 77 14.05 -6.73 7.68
N LYS A 78 14.44 -6.89 8.96
CA LYS A 78 13.69 -7.70 9.94
C LYS A 78 12.34 -7.08 10.29
N LYS A 79 12.31 -5.77 10.55
CA LYS A 79 11.07 -5.04 10.90
C LYS A 79 10.04 -5.08 9.77
N LEU A 80 10.49 -4.99 8.52
CA LEU A 80 9.62 -5.07 7.34
C LEU A 80 9.24 -6.51 6.97
N GLY A 81 9.82 -7.53 7.61
CA GLY A 81 9.55 -8.94 7.30
C GLY A 81 9.92 -9.33 5.87
N CYS A 82 10.84 -8.59 5.24
CA CYS A 82 11.18 -8.84 3.84
C CYS A 82 11.86 -10.21 3.70
N PRO A 83 11.39 -11.07 2.78
CA PRO A 83 12.06 -12.34 2.51
C PRO A 83 13.46 -12.09 1.93
N ALA A 84 14.43 -12.94 2.26
CA ALA A 84 15.75 -12.90 1.62
C ALA A 84 15.58 -12.93 0.09
N SER A 85 16.31 -12.08 -0.64
CA SER A 85 16.21 -12.00 -2.09
C SER A 85 16.41 -13.40 -2.66
N ARG A 86 15.43 -13.85 -3.43
CA ARG A 86 15.52 -15.13 -4.16
C ARG A 86 16.44 -15.02 -5.38
N ALA A 87 17.26 -13.96 -5.47
CA ALA A 87 18.09 -13.60 -6.61
C ALA A 87 19.36 -14.47 -6.77
N LEU A 88 19.51 -15.53 -5.98
CA LEU A 88 20.58 -16.54 -6.07
C LEU A 88 19.99 -17.95 -6.30
N ARG A 89 18.92 -18.03 -7.09
CA ARG A 89 18.36 -19.29 -7.61
C ARG A 89 18.02 -19.11 -9.09
N GLY A 90 19.06 -19.03 -9.90
CA GLY A 90 19.04 -18.91 -11.36
C GLY A 90 20.46 -18.92 -11.87
#